data_AF-A0A932XJR2-F1
#
_entry.id   AF-A0A932XJR2-F1
#
_cell.length_a   1.000
_cell.length_b   1.000
_cell.length_c   1.000
_cell.angle_alpha   90.00
_cell.angle_beta   90.00
_cell.angle_gamma   90.00
#
_symmetry.space_group_name_H-M   'P 1'
#
loop_
_entity.id
_entity.type
_entity.pdbx_description
1 polymer ?
#
loop_
_entity_poly.entity_id
_entity_poly.type
_entity_poly.pdbx_seq_one_letter_code
_entity_poly.pdbx_strand_id
1 'polypeptide(L)' 'GGNANVLEVYVKQLRQKLEAAGEPRLIHTLRGSGYVLREP' A
#
# COMPACT_ATOMS: atom_id res chain seq x y z
N GLY A 1 7.44 -1.29 18.98
CA GLY A 1 6.74 -2.03 17.93
C GLY A 1 5.31 -1.56 17.69
N GLY A 2 5.03 -0.25 17.68
CA GLY A 2 3.66 0.29 17.48
C GLY A 2 3.39 0.86 16.07
N ASN A 3 4.43 1.23 15.31
CA ASN A 3 4.26 1.95 14.05
C ASN A 3 3.89 1.07 12.85
N ALA A 4 4.15 -0.25 12.91
CA ALA A 4 3.83 -1.17 11.81
C ALA A 4 2.32 -1.28 11.57
N ASN A 5 1.53 -1.36 12.64
CA ASN A 5 0.07 -1.46 12.53
C ASN A 5 -0.55 -0.20 11.92
N VAL A 6 -0.02 0.97 12.26
CA VAL A 6 -0.49 2.26 11.73
C VAL A 6 -0.16 2.36 10.24
N LEU A 7 1.07 1.98 9.85
CA LEU A 7 1.50 1.96 8.46
C LEU A 7 0.61 1.07 7.58
N GLU A 8 0.26 -0.13 8.07
CA GLU A 8 -0.65 -1.05 7.36
C GLU A 8 -2.03 -0.43 7.12
N VAL A 9 -2.58 0.25 8.12
CA VAL A 9 -3.88 0.94 8.02
C VAL A 9 -3.83 2.05 6.97
N TYR A 10 -2.78 2.88 6.99
CA TYR A 10 -2.61 3.95 6.01
C TYR A 10 -2.43 3.41 4.59
N VAL A 11 -1.59 2.37 4.42
CA VAL A 11 -1.38 1.72 3.12
C VAL A 11 -2.69 1.12 2.59
N LYS A 12 -3.50 0.51 3.45
CA LYS A 12 -4.82 -0.03 3.08
C LYS A 12 -5.78 1.07 2.62
N GLN A 13 -5.88 2.16 3.37
CA GLN A 13 -6.74 3.29 3.00
C GLN A 13 -6.28 3.93 1.68
N LEU A 14 -4.97 4.06 1.48
CA LEU A 14 -4.42 4.63 0.25
C LEU A 14 -4.69 3.72 -0.96
N ARG A 15 -4.49 2.41 -0.82
CA ARG A 15 -4.88 1.43 -1.87
C ARG A 15 -6.35 1.52 -2.21
N GLN A 16 -7.22 1.60 -1.21
CA GLN A 16 -8.67 1.74 -1.45
C GLN A 16 -8.99 3.01 -2.25
N LYS A 17 -8.34 4.14 -1.97
CA LYS A 17 -8.56 5.38 -2.72
C LYS A 17 -8.01 5.33 -4.15
N LEU A 18 -6.84 4.73 -4.35
CA LEU A 18 -6.21 4.60 -5.66
C LEU A 18 -6.95 3.56 -6.53
N GLU A 19 -7.26 2.38 -5.98
CA GLU A 19 -7.93 1.30 -6.71
C GLU A 19 -9.45 1.55 -6.90
N ALA A 20 -10.07 2.48 -6.15
CA ALA A 20 -11.51 2.78 -6.25
C ALA A 20 -11.94 3.32 -7.63
N ALA A 21 -11.03 3.92 -8.39
CA ALA A 21 -11.29 4.41 -9.74
C ALA A 21 -11.06 3.35 -10.83
N GLY A 22 -10.82 2.08 -10.45
CA GLY A 22 -10.46 1.01 -11.39
C GLY A 22 -9.01 1.09 -11.88
N GLU A 23 -8.18 1.89 -11.22
CA GLU A 23 -6.78 2.09 -11.56
C GLU A 23 -5.91 0.90 -11.15
N PRO A 24 -4.77 0.68 -11.84
CA PRO A 24 -3.85 -0.41 -11.52
C PRO A 24 -3.32 -0.32 -10.09
N ARG A 25 -3.05 -1.48 -9.50
CA ARG A 25 -2.44 -1.56 -8.17
C ARG A 25 -1.02 -0.97 -8.22
N LEU A 26 -0.86 0.22 -7.64
CA LEU A 26 0.44 0.90 -7.58
C LEU A 26 1.29 0.48 -6.39
N ILE A 27 0.69 0.04 -5.28
CA ILE A 27 1.44 -0.25 -4.04
C ILE A 27 1.68 -1.76 -3.91
N HIS A 28 2.94 -2.18 -4.01
CA HIS A 28 3.37 -3.56 -3.84
C HIS A 28 4.06 -3.79 -2.51
N THR A 29 3.89 -4.99 -1.95
CA THR A 29 4.55 -5.39 -0.71
C THR A 29 5.83 -6.14 -1.04
N LEU A 30 6.97 -5.66 -0.54
CA LEU A 30 8.27 -6.33 -0.61
C LEU A 30 8.50 -7.08 0.71
N ARG A 31 8.50 -8.41 0.64
CA ARG A 31 8.80 -9.27 1.80
C ARG A 31 10.17 -8.90 2.37
N GLY A 32 10.20 -8.51 3.65
CA GLY A 32 11.42 -8.18 4.38
C GLY A 32 11.91 -6.73 4.22
N SER A 33 11.25 -5.87 3.41
CA SER A 33 11.72 -4.49 3.18
C SER A 33 10.64 -3.42 3.24
N GLY A 34 9.35 -3.75 3.12
CA GLY A 34 8.25 -2.79 3.28
C GLY A 34 7.37 -2.68 2.04
N TYR A 35 7.09 -1.45 1.58
CA TYR A 35 6.21 -1.18 0.45
C TYR A 35 6.93 -0.37 -0.62
N VAL A 36 6.57 -0.61 -1.87
CA VAL A 36 7.07 0.11 -3.04
C VAL A 36 5.91 0.57 -3.91
N LEU A 37 6.07 1.75 -4.51
CA LEU A 37 5.13 2.27 -5.50
C LEU A 37 5.69 1.95 -6.90
N ARG A 38 4.92 1.23 -7.72
CA ARG A 38 5.30 0.84 -9.08
C ARG A 38 4.08 0.85 -9.98
N GLU A 39 4.23 1.40 -11.17
CA GLU A 39 3.25 1.25 -12.25
C GLU A 39 3.35 -0.15 -12.87
N PRO A 40 2.28 -0.67 -13.52
CA PRO A 40 2.29 -1.97 -14.21
C PRO A 40 3.44 -2.15 -15.19
#